data_AF-A0A5J4PP87-F1
#
_entry.id   AF-A0A5J4PP87-F1
#
_cell.length_a   1.000
_cell.length_b   1.000
_cell.length_c   1.000
_cell.angle_alpha   90.00
_cell.angle_beta   90.00
_cell.angle_gamma   90.00
#
_symmetry.space_group_name_H-M   'P 1'
#
loop_
_entity.id
_entity.type
_entity.pdbx_description
1 polymer ?
#
loop_
_entity_poly.entity_id
_entity_poly.type
_entity_poly.pdbx_seq_one_letter_code
_entity_poly.pdbx_strand_id
1 'polypeptide(L)'
;GFFIGPMVELTVPIIGIGVDGALLYSQKGSKIDGENATQQGVEVPINLKYSVGLGSIASVFVAVGPDFYFNLKSKTDLKDLRKIDYKAAELGINIGAGVKALGHLQVGINYNIPVSSAKLIEEVAGIELPSSSSYKNKVWQVSIAYLF
;
A
#
# COMPACT_ATOMS: atom_id res chain seq x y z
N GLY A 1 11.79 1.12 5.85
CA GLY A 1 10.63 1.87 6.37
C GLY A 1 9.75 0.93 7.17
N PHE A 2 8.73 1.45 7.85
CA PHE A 2 7.73 0.64 8.56
C PHE A 2 6.34 1.24 8.37
N PHE A 3 5.30 0.44 8.58
CA PHE A 3 3.92 0.91 8.62
C PHE A 3 3.18 0.27 9.81
N ILE A 4 2.19 0.97 10.34
CA ILE A 4 1.38 0.51 11.47
C ILE A 4 0.00 1.14 11.43
N GLY A 5 -1.03 0.38 11.74
CA GLY A 5 -2.38 0.92 11.89
C GLY A 5 -3.45 -0.15 11.95
N PRO A 6 -4.71 0.25 12.18
CA PRO A 6 -5.84 -0.68 12.18
C PRO A 6 -6.11 -1.25 10.79
N MET A 7 -6.56 -2.50 10.78
CA MET A 7 -7.06 -3.21 9.60
C MET A 7 -8.38 -3.88 9.96
N VAL A 8 -9.31 -3.90 9.01
CA VAL A 8 -10.56 -4.62 9.08
C VAL A 8 -10.66 -5.59 7.90
N GLU A 9 -11.21 -6.76 8.15
CA GLU A 9 -11.39 -7.81 7.15
C GLU A 9 -12.83 -8.33 7.20
N LEU A 10 -13.47 -8.41 6.04
CA LEU A 10 -14.78 -9.00 5.84
C LEU A 10 -14.64 -10.17 4.87
N THR A 11 -14.71 -11.40 5.37
CA THR A 11 -14.57 -12.62 4.55
C THR A 11 -15.85 -13.44 4.59
N VAL A 12 -16.33 -13.90 3.43
CA VAL A 12 -17.45 -14.84 3.31
C VAL A 12 -16.92 -16.26 3.51
N PRO A 13 -17.24 -16.94 4.63
CA PRO A 13 -16.55 -18.17 5.04
C PRO A 13 -16.79 -19.37 4.11
N ILE A 14 -17.88 -19.37 3.33
CA ILE A 14 -18.24 -20.49 2.45
C ILE A 14 -17.38 -20.52 1.18
N ILE A 15 -17.09 -19.35 0.61
CA ILE A 15 -16.38 -19.21 -0.67
C ILE A 15 -14.96 -18.64 -0.51
N GLY A 16 -14.57 -18.24 0.70
CA GLY A 16 -13.23 -17.75 1.00
C GLY A 16 -12.90 -16.38 0.40
N ILE A 17 -13.84 -15.74 -0.30
CA ILE A 17 -13.69 -14.39 -0.85
C ILE A 17 -14.02 -13.37 0.23
N GLY A 18 -13.20 -12.33 0.33
CA GLY A 18 -13.38 -11.23 1.26
C GLY A 18 -12.81 -9.93 0.74
N VAL A 19 -13.01 -8.88 1.50
CA VAL A 19 -12.38 -7.57 1.29
C VAL A 19 -11.73 -7.17 2.60
N ASP A 20 -10.50 -6.68 2.53
CA ASP A 20 -9.84 -6.04 3.65
C ASP A 20 -9.53 -4.57 3.33
N GLY A 21 -9.48 -3.77 4.39
CA GLY A 21 -9.12 -2.37 4.32
C GLY A 21 -8.30 -1.99 5.55
N ALA A 22 -7.28 -1.19 5.35
CA ALA A 22 -6.46 -0.71 6.46
C ALA A 22 -6.25 0.80 6.40
N LEU A 23 -5.97 1.39 7.56
CA LEU A 23 -5.54 2.77 7.68
C LEU A 23 -4.17 2.76 8.36
N LEU A 24 -3.12 2.96 7.60
CA LEU A 24 -1.74 2.74 8.03
C LEU A 24 -0.98 4.06 8.09
N TYR A 25 -0.29 4.34 9.19
CA TYR A 25 0.79 5.31 9.19
C TYR A 25 2.03 4.64 8.60
N SER A 26 2.65 5.24 7.59
CA SER A 26 3.72 4.64 6.79
C SER A 26 4.93 5.58 6.68
N GLN A 27 6.09 5.07 7.10
CA GLN A 27 7.38 5.75 7.03
C GLN A 27 8.25 5.04 5.99
N LYS A 28 8.46 5.66 4.84
CA LYS A 28 9.27 5.14 3.73
C LYS A 28 10.64 5.85 3.74
N GLY A 29 11.71 5.07 3.63
CA GLY A 29 13.06 5.61 3.49
C GLY A 29 13.43 5.64 2.02
N SER A 30 13.82 6.81 1.52
CA SER A 30 14.24 7.03 0.13
C SER A 30 15.65 7.62 0.14
N LYS A 31 16.50 7.19 -0.79
CA LYS A 31 17.77 7.88 -1.05
C LYS A 31 17.54 8.85 -2.20
N ILE A 32 17.76 10.13 -1.95
CA ILE A 32 17.73 11.17 -3.00
C ILE A 32 19.14 11.77 -3.00
N ASP A 33 19.85 11.66 -4.13
CA ASP A 33 21.21 12.20 -4.32
C ASP A 33 22.23 11.89 -3.21
N GLY A 34 22.18 10.67 -2.66
CA GLY A 34 23.11 10.22 -1.62
C GLY A 34 22.72 10.64 -0.19
N GLU A 35 21.69 11.47 -0.03
CA GLU A 35 21.11 11.82 1.26
C GLU A 35 19.92 10.92 1.62
N ASN A 36 19.81 10.58 2.90
CA ASN A 36 18.70 9.79 3.42
C ASN A 36 17.47 10.69 3.61
N ALA A 37 16.51 10.62 2.68
CA ALA A 37 15.22 11.27 2.83
C ALA A 37 14.21 10.30 3.46
N THR A 38 13.50 10.74 4.49
CA THR A 38 12.41 9.96 5.09
C THR A 38 11.07 10.60 4.73
N GLN A 39 10.22 9.84 4.04
CA GLN A 39 8.85 10.23 3.70
C GLN A 39 7.89 9.63 4.71
N GLN A 40 7.00 10.45 5.25
CA GLN A 40 5.98 10.02 6.22
C GLN A 40 4.60 10.36 5.68
N GLY A 41 3.68 9.41 5.75
CA GLY A 41 2.35 9.54 5.17
C GLY A 41 1.34 8.56 5.75
N VAL A 42 0.11 8.69 5.27
CA VAL A 42 -0.98 7.74 5.52
C VAL A 42 -1.15 6.87 4.30
N GLU A 43 -1.30 5.56 4.49
CA GLU A 43 -1.50 4.55 3.45
C GLU A 43 -2.83 3.85 3.71
N VAL A 44 -3.68 3.78 2.68
CA VAL A 44 -5.03 3.21 2.75
C VAL A 44 -5.16 2.15 1.67
N PRO A 45 -4.71 0.91 1.92
CA PRO A 45 -4.93 -0.20 1.01
C PRO A 45 -6.35 -0.73 1.16
N ILE A 46 -6.98 -1.07 0.04
CA ILE A 46 -8.27 -1.77 -0.02
C ILE A 46 -8.07 -2.97 -0.92
N ASN A 47 -8.11 -4.19 -0.37
CA ASN A 47 -7.81 -5.40 -1.13
C ASN A 47 -9.02 -6.30 -1.26
N LEU A 48 -9.22 -6.84 -2.46
CA LEU A 48 -9.98 -8.07 -2.65
C LEU A 48 -9.08 -9.23 -2.20
N LYS A 49 -9.56 -10.01 -1.25
CA LYS A 49 -8.84 -11.13 -0.67
C LYS A 49 -9.51 -12.45 -1.01
N TYR A 50 -8.73 -13.45 -1.38
CA TYR A 50 -9.17 -14.83 -1.50
C TYR A 50 -8.37 -15.70 -0.53
N SER A 51 -9.06 -16.43 0.33
CA SER A 51 -8.49 -17.27 1.38
C SER A 51 -8.96 -18.70 1.24
N VAL A 52 -8.03 -19.65 1.25
CA VAL A 52 -8.28 -21.10 1.15
C VAL A 52 -7.55 -21.82 2.27
N GLY A 53 -8.23 -22.74 2.96
CA GLY A 53 -7.60 -23.52 4.03
C GLY A 53 -8.57 -24.26 4.95
N LEU A 54 -8.03 -24.70 6.09
CA LEU A 54 -8.70 -25.52 7.11
C LEU A 54 -9.60 -24.68 8.02
N GLY A 55 -10.49 -23.87 7.42
CA GLY A 55 -11.40 -23.01 8.16
C GLY A 55 -10.69 -21.99 9.06
N SER A 56 -11.04 -21.94 10.34
CA SER A 56 -10.48 -21.01 11.32
C SER A 56 -9.07 -21.37 11.81
N ILE A 57 -8.54 -22.56 11.53
CA ILE A 57 -7.26 -23.00 12.11
C ILE A 57 -6.08 -22.43 11.31
N ALA A 58 -6.10 -22.60 9.98
CA ALA A 58 -5.05 -22.11 9.11
C ALA A 58 -5.60 -21.91 7.70
N SER A 59 -5.31 -20.77 7.09
CA SER A 59 -5.63 -20.47 5.69
C SER A 59 -4.47 -19.76 5.01
N VAL A 60 -4.31 -20.02 3.72
CA VAL A 60 -3.45 -19.24 2.84
C VAL A 60 -4.32 -18.22 2.15
N PHE A 61 -3.84 -17.00 2.00
CA PHE A 61 -4.56 -15.95 1.29
C PHE A 61 -3.72 -15.28 0.21
N VAL A 62 -4.41 -14.80 -0.81
CA VAL A 62 -3.91 -13.84 -1.79
C VAL A 62 -4.80 -12.61 -1.74
N ALA A 63 -4.22 -11.43 -1.93
CA ALA A 63 -4.89 -10.15 -1.84
C ALA A 63 -4.46 -9.29 -3.03
N VAL A 64 -5.39 -8.53 -3.60
CA VAL A 64 -5.07 -7.53 -4.64
C VAL A 64 -6.05 -6.38 -4.57
N GLY A 65 -5.56 -5.16 -4.69
CA GLY A 65 -6.44 -4.01 -4.81
C GLY A 65 -5.72 -2.67 -4.85
N PRO A 66 -6.47 -1.57 -4.94
CA PRO A 66 -5.91 -0.24 -4.94
C PRO A 66 -5.27 0.11 -3.59
N ASP A 67 -4.21 0.90 -3.66
CA ASP A 67 -3.52 1.49 -2.52
C ASP A 67 -3.44 3.00 -2.68
N PHE A 68 -3.82 3.74 -1.64
CA PHE A 68 -3.83 5.19 -1.63
C PHE A 68 -2.83 5.69 -0.58
N TYR A 69 -1.79 6.39 -1.03
CA TYR A 69 -0.79 6.96 -0.14
C TYR A 69 -0.85 8.48 -0.12
N PHE A 70 -1.12 9.07 1.03
CA PHE A 70 -1.18 10.51 1.27
C PHE A 70 0.09 10.96 1.99
N ASN A 71 0.88 11.81 1.34
CA ASN A 71 2.12 12.31 1.93
C ASN A 71 1.79 13.39 2.98
N LEU A 72 2.15 13.16 4.25
CA LEU A 72 1.84 14.08 5.35
C LEU A 72 2.93 15.14 5.53
N LYS A 73 4.22 14.74 5.52
CA LYS A 73 5.39 15.64 5.65
C LYS A 73 6.66 14.95 5.13
N SER A 74 7.36 15.59 4.19
CA SER A 74 8.80 15.39 4.01
C SER A 74 9.51 16.35 4.97
N LYS A 75 10.20 15.84 6.00
CA LYS A 75 11.13 16.68 6.77
C LYS A 75 12.31 16.99 5.87
N THR A 76 12.24 18.09 5.16
CA THR A 76 13.40 18.64 4.48
C THR A 76 13.74 19.95 5.18
N ASP A 77 14.81 19.95 5.96
CA ASP A 77 15.50 21.16 6.44
C ASP A 77 16.19 21.86 5.25
N LEU A 78 15.46 22.13 4.17
CA LEU A 78 15.94 22.94 3.04
C LEU A 78 15.05 24.17 2.94
N LYS A 79 15.50 25.23 3.64
CA LYS A 79 14.87 26.55 3.70
C LYS A 79 14.76 27.28 2.35
N ASP A 80 15.22 26.73 1.23
CA ASP A 80 15.38 27.52 0.00
C ASP A 80 14.83 26.94 -1.31
N LEU A 81 14.07 25.84 -1.31
CA LEU A 81 13.45 25.34 -2.55
C LEU A 81 11.93 25.43 -2.51
N ARG A 82 11.46 26.66 -2.79
CA ARG A 82 10.10 26.92 -3.28
C ARG A 82 9.84 26.02 -4.49
N LYS A 83 8.72 25.28 -4.46
CA LYS A 83 8.13 24.44 -5.53
C LYS A 83 8.85 23.11 -5.81
N ILE A 84 8.64 22.14 -4.93
CA ILE A 84 8.58 20.74 -5.37
C ILE A 84 7.18 20.27 -5.03
N ASP A 85 6.31 20.20 -6.04
CA ASP A 85 4.99 19.55 -5.98
C ASP A 85 5.22 18.04 -5.73
N TYR A 86 5.49 17.67 -4.49
CA TYR A 86 5.32 16.29 -4.05
C TYR A 86 3.82 16.01 -4.12
N LYS A 87 3.39 15.25 -5.13
CA LYS A 87 1.98 14.87 -5.34
C LYS A 87 1.37 14.46 -4.00
N ALA A 88 0.40 15.25 -3.50
CA ALA A 88 -0.16 15.08 -2.16
C ALA A 88 -0.78 13.69 -1.94
N ALA A 89 -1.16 13.01 -3.03
CA ALA A 89 -1.64 11.65 -3.05
C ALA A 89 -0.95 10.85 -4.18
N GLU A 90 -0.52 9.65 -3.85
CA GLU A 90 -0.01 8.62 -4.75
C GLU A 90 -1.02 7.48 -4.81
N LEU A 91 -1.28 6.97 -6.01
CA LEU A 91 -2.10 5.78 -6.22
C LEU A 91 -1.19 4.61 -6.53
N GLY A 92 -1.56 3.42 -6.09
CA GLY A 92 -0.83 2.19 -6.30
C GLY A 92 -1.74 0.99 -6.43
N ILE A 93 -1.14 -0.13 -6.82
CA ILE A 93 -1.77 -1.45 -6.75
C ILE A 93 -0.98 -2.24 -5.71
N ASN A 94 -1.69 -2.71 -4.68
CA ASN A 94 -1.16 -3.62 -3.68
C ASN A 94 -1.48 -5.06 -4.09
N ILE A 95 -0.47 -5.94 -4.04
CA ILE A 95 -0.62 -7.38 -4.25
C ILE A 95 0.00 -8.08 -3.05
N GLY A 96 -0.79 -8.85 -2.33
CA GLY A 96 -0.39 -9.55 -1.11
C GLY A 96 -0.56 -11.06 -1.22
N ALA A 97 0.27 -11.79 -0.49
CA ALA A 97 0.04 -13.21 -0.22
C ALA A 97 0.54 -13.54 1.18
N GLY A 98 -0.10 -14.50 1.86
CA GLY A 98 0.28 -14.86 3.21
C GLY A 98 -0.52 -16.00 3.80
N VAL A 99 -0.38 -16.15 5.12
CA VAL A 99 -1.09 -17.14 5.92
C VAL A 99 -1.83 -16.47 7.06
N LYS A 100 -3.00 -17.02 7.41
CA LYS A 100 -3.80 -16.64 8.57
C LYS A 100 -3.98 -17.87 9.45
N ALA A 101 -3.54 -17.77 10.69
CA ALA A 101 -3.61 -18.83 11.69
C ALA A 101 -4.61 -18.45 12.79
N LEU A 102 -5.36 -19.45 13.25
CA LEU A 102 -6.35 -19.37 14.33
C LEU A 102 -7.43 -18.31 14.12
N GLY A 103 -7.64 -17.82 12.89
CA GLY A 103 -8.59 -16.76 12.59
C GLY A 103 -8.13 -15.36 13.02
N HIS A 104 -7.06 -15.26 13.80
CA HIS A 104 -6.61 -14.02 14.43
C HIS A 104 -5.26 -13.54 13.90
N LEU A 105 -4.28 -14.42 13.75
CA LEU A 105 -2.92 -14.01 13.39
C LEU A 105 -2.71 -14.11 11.88
N GLN A 106 -2.38 -13.01 11.23
CA GLN A 106 -2.06 -12.97 9.81
C GLN A 106 -0.61 -12.53 9.59
N VAL A 107 0.11 -13.27 8.76
CA VAL A 107 1.46 -12.93 8.32
C VAL A 107 1.49 -12.97 6.80
N GLY A 108 2.02 -11.92 6.18
CA GLY A 108 2.00 -11.79 4.73
C GLY A 108 3.15 -10.98 4.18
N ILE A 109 3.35 -11.14 2.88
CA ILE A 109 4.25 -10.34 2.06
C ILE A 109 3.37 -9.57 1.08
N ASN A 110 3.59 -8.27 0.98
CA ASN A 110 2.89 -7.38 0.08
C ASN A 110 3.88 -6.75 -0.90
N TYR A 111 3.40 -6.50 -2.10
CA TYR A 111 4.11 -5.88 -3.19
C TYR A 111 3.30 -4.69 -3.69
N ASN A 112 3.80 -3.49 -3.41
CA ASN A 112 3.15 -2.25 -3.82
C ASN A 112 3.77 -1.73 -5.13
N ILE A 113 2.92 -1.58 -6.14
CA ILE A 113 3.28 -1.02 -7.44
C ILE A 113 2.70 0.40 -7.50
N PRO A 114 3.53 1.45 -7.40
CA PRO A 114 3.04 2.81 -7.55
C PRO A 114 2.57 3.04 -8.99
N VAL A 115 1.33 3.49 -9.13
CA VAL A 115 0.73 3.90 -10.40
C VAL A 115 0.62 5.42 -10.37
N SER A 116 1.59 6.10 -11.00
CA SER A 116 1.56 7.57 -11.10
C SER A 116 0.20 8.01 -11.66
N SER A 117 -0.44 8.96 -10.98
CA SER A 117 -1.79 9.47 -11.30
C SER A 117 -1.94 9.92 -12.75
N ALA A 118 -0.83 10.23 -13.45
CA ALA A 118 -0.83 10.59 -14.87
C ALA A 118 -1.25 9.43 -15.79
N LYS A 119 -0.81 8.19 -15.52
CA LYS A 119 -1.14 7.02 -16.37
C LYS A 119 -2.56 6.51 -16.19
N LEU A 120 -3.08 6.55 -14.95
CA LEU A 120 -4.46 6.15 -14.66
C LEU A 120 -5.48 7.15 -15.24
N ILE A 121 -5.19 8.45 -15.21
CA ILE A 121 -6.05 9.47 -15.83
C ILE A 121 -6.03 9.35 -17.35
N GLU A 122 -4.87 9.08 -17.95
CA GLU A 122 -4.75 8.87 -19.39
C GLU A 122 -5.53 7.63 -19.87
N GLU A 123 -5.45 6.52 -19.12
CA GLU A 123 -6.09 5.25 -19.50
C GLU A 123 -7.60 5.19 -19.19
N VAL A 124 -8.06 5.87 -18.12
CA VAL A 124 -9.49 5.91 -17.74
C VAL A 124 -10.24 7.07 -18.40
N ALA A 125 -9.59 8.23 -18.62
CA ALA A 125 -10.23 9.43 -19.17
C ALA A 125 -9.86 9.77 -20.63
N GLY A 126 -8.90 9.06 -21.25
CA GLY A 126 -8.52 9.24 -22.65
C GLY A 126 -7.78 10.56 -22.95
N ILE A 127 -7.11 11.15 -21.95
CA ILE A 127 -6.43 12.45 -22.06
C ILE A 127 -4.91 12.23 -21.95
N GLU A 128 -4.17 12.47 -23.03
CA GLU A 128 -2.70 12.43 -23.05
C GLU A 128 -2.13 13.52 -22.12
N LEU A 129 -1.49 13.10 -21.02
CA LEU A 129 -0.82 14.01 -20.08
C LEU A 129 0.71 13.86 -20.20
N PRO A 130 1.48 14.96 -20.09
CA PRO A 130 2.92 14.92 -20.28
C PRO A 130 3.59 13.99 -19.27
N SER A 131 4.35 13.03 -19.81
CA SER A 131 4.99 11.92 -19.10
C SER A 131 6.02 12.40 -18.08
N SER A 132 5.57 12.82 -16.91
CA SER A 132 6.43 13.20 -15.79
C SER A 132 6.84 11.95 -15.00
N SER A 133 8.07 11.50 -15.30
CA SER A 133 9.01 10.83 -14.39
C SER A 133 8.41 9.76 -13.48
N SER A 134 8.39 8.55 -14.04
CA SER A 134 8.16 7.27 -13.36
C SER A 134 9.13 7.07 -12.18
N TYR A 135 8.77 7.51 -10.98
CA TYR A 135 9.43 7.07 -9.74
C TYR A 135 9.07 5.60 -9.49
N LYS A 136 9.92 4.69 -10.01
CA LYS A 136 9.76 3.23 -9.94
C LYS A 136 10.26 2.68 -8.60
N ASN A 137 9.72 3.12 -7.48
CA ASN A 137 10.01 2.47 -6.22
C ASN A 137 8.99 1.36 -5.98
N LYS A 138 9.29 0.18 -6.53
CA LYS A 138 8.62 -1.08 -6.20
C LYS A 138 9.01 -1.43 -4.76
N VAL A 139 8.06 -1.48 -3.84
CA VAL A 139 8.37 -1.72 -2.41
C VAL A 139 7.80 -3.08 -1.99
N TRP A 140 8.70 -3.98 -1.60
CA TRP A 140 8.35 -5.18 -0.86
C TRP A 140 8.09 -4.81 0.59
N GLN A 141 6.97 -5.29 1.13
CA GLN A 141 6.53 -5.06 2.50
C GLN A 141 6.27 -6.40 3.17
N VAL A 142 6.64 -6.53 4.43
CA VAL A 142 6.26 -7.67 5.27
C VAL A 142 5.28 -7.14 6.31
N SER A 143 4.15 -7.83 6.48
CA SER A 143 3.07 -7.43 7.39
C SER A 143 2.76 -8.53 8.40
N ILE A 144 2.51 -8.11 9.63
CA ILE A 144 1.91 -8.94 10.68
C ILE A 144 0.66 -8.20 11.15
N ALA A 145 -0.49 -8.88 11.16
CA ALA A 145 -1.75 -8.33 11.63
C ALA A 145 -2.40 -9.29 12.63
N TYR A 146 -3.09 -8.70 13.62
CA TYR A 146 -3.93 -9.42 14.57
C TYR A 146 -5.38 -8.96 14.38
N LEU A 147 -6.25 -9.90 14.03
CA LEU A 147 -7.66 -9.71 13.74
C LEU A 147 -8.47 -10.13 14.97
N PHE A 148 -9.43 -9.30 15.36
CA PHE A 148 -10.29 -9.51 16.53
C PHE A 148 -11.58 -10.26 16.14
#